data_AF-A0A8S3ELW8-F1
#
_entry.id   AF-A0A8S3ELW8-F1
#
_cell.length_a   1.000
_cell.length_b   1.000
_cell.length_c   1.000
_cell.angle_alpha   90.00
_cell.angle_beta   90.00
_cell.angle_gamma   90.00
#
_symmetry.space_group_name_H-M   'P 1'
#
loop_
_entity.id
_entity.type
_entity.pdbx_description
1 polymer ?
#
loop_
_entity_poly.entity_id
_entity_poly.type
_entity_poly.pdbx_seq_one_letter_code
_entity_poly.pdbx_strand_id
1 'polypeptide(L)' 'MPDNYRNDNITSTSAIDMLMKFGDVESGERIFRSIKAKGAKIYGALMNGYNLNGESWKCFKIFEEMKE' A
#
# COMPACT_ATOMS: atom_id res chain seq x y z
N MET A 1 14.62 18.61 12.42
CA MET A 1 13.80 17.50 12.97
C MET A 1 12.90 16.98 11.87
N PRO A 2 12.80 15.66 11.65
CA PRO A 2 11.53 15.18 11.12
C PRO A 2 11.11 13.84 11.75
N ASP A 3 10.30 13.91 12.80
CA ASP A 3 9.46 12.80 13.26
C ASP A 3 8.17 12.66 12.44
N ASN A 4 7.92 13.57 11.49
CA ASN A 4 6.68 13.59 10.70
C ASN A 4 6.60 12.46 9.66
N TYR A 5 7.74 12.03 9.13
CA TYR A 5 7.80 11.03 8.04
C TYR A 5 7.26 9.65 8.48
N ARG A 6 7.43 9.32 9.76
CA ARG A 6 6.98 8.03 10.32
C ARG A 6 5.46 8.03 10.52
N ASN A 7 4.88 9.18 10.86
CA ASN A 7 3.45 9.31 11.14
C ASN A 7 2.62 9.34 9.84
N ASP A 8 3.14 10.01 8.80
CA ASP A 8 2.51 10.02 7.48
C ASP A 8 2.44 8.60 6.90
N ASN A 9 3.52 7.81 7.02
CA ASN A 9 3.54 6.42 6.56
C ASN A 9 2.55 5.51 7.33
N ILE A 10 2.36 5.71 8.63
CA ILE A 10 1.39 4.94 9.42
C ILE A 10 -0.04 5.29 9.01
N THR A 11 -0.30 6.57 8.77
CA THR A 11 -1.61 7.08 8.33
C THR A 11 -1.94 6.56 6.94
N SER A 12 -1.00 6.63 5.99
CA SER A 12 -1.19 6.10 4.64
C SER A 12 -1.33 4.57 4.61
N THR A 13 -0.56 3.84 5.42
CA THR A 13 -0.70 2.37 5.49
C THR A 13 -2.09 1.97 5.97
N SER A 14 -2.60 2.64 7.02
CA SER A 14 -3.95 2.37 7.55
C SER A 14 -5.03 2.72 6.54
N ALA A 15 -4.88 3.83 5.82
CA ALA A 15 -5.80 4.22 4.75
C ALA A 15 -5.83 3.20 3.61
N ILE A 16 -4.65 2.75 3.14
CA ILE A 16 -4.55 1.69 2.12
C ILE A 16 -5.22 0.40 2.62
N ASP A 17 -4.88 -0.07 3.82
CA ASP A 17 -5.46 -1.32 4.36
C ASP A 17 -6.99 -1.25 4.46
N MET A 18 -7.54 -0.13 4.92
CA MET A 18 -8.99 0.08 5.00
C MET A 18 -9.65 0.11 3.62
N LEU A 19 -9.11 0.89 2.68
CA LEU A 19 -9.67 1.01 1.32
C LEU A 19 -9.66 -0.33 0.61
N MET A 20 -8.54 -1.06 0.68
CA MET A 20 -8.43 -2.36 0.04
C MET A 20 -9.37 -3.40 0.68
N LYS A 21 -9.53 -3.40 2.01
CA LYS A 21 -10.47 -4.31 2.70
C LYS A 21 -11.93 -4.09 2.31
N PHE A 22 -12.31 -2.85 2.01
CA PHE A 22 -13.66 -2.53 1.53
C PHE A 22 -13.81 -2.61 0.00
N GLY A 23 -12.76 -3.02 -0.71
CA GLY A 23 -12.80 -3.21 -2.17
C GLY A 23 -12.61 -1.93 -2.99
N ASP A 24 -12.33 -0.79 -2.36
CA ASP A 24 -11.90 0.42 -3.07
C ASP A 24 -10.40 0.33 -3.43
N VAL A 25 -10.11 -0.63 -4.32
CA VAL A 25 -8.75 -0.94 -4.77
C VAL A 25 -8.10 0.27 -5.45
N GLU A 26 -8.87 1.00 -6.25
CA GLU A 26 -8.38 2.13 -7.02
C GLU A 26 -7.89 3.28 -6.13
N SER A 27 -8.64 3.61 -5.08
CA SER A 27 -8.19 4.63 -4.11
C SER A 27 -6.99 4.16 -3.30
N GLY A 28 -6.94 2.88 -2.92
CA GLY A 28 -5.77 2.27 -2.27
C GLY A 28 -4.51 2.40 -3.13
N GLU A 29 -4.61 2.09 -4.42
CA GLU A 29 -3.53 2.25 -5.39
C GLU A 29 -3.09 3.72 -5.55
N ARG A 30 -4.05 4.65 -5.62
CA ARG A 30 -3.76 6.09 -5.71
C ARG A 30 -2.94 6.59 -4.51
N ILE A 31 -3.36 6.24 -3.30
CA ILE A 31 -2.62 6.63 -2.09
C ILE A 31 -1.23 5.99 -2.11
N PHE A 32 -1.13 4.70 -2.42
CA PHE A 32 0.16 4.02 -2.54
C PHE A 32 1.09 4.75 -3.51
N ARG A 33 0.63 5.07 -4.73
CA ARG A 33 1.42 5.77 -5.75
C ARG A 33 1.87 7.17 -5.32
N SER A 34 1.10 7.85 -4.45
CA SER A 34 1.45 9.18 -3.94
C SER A 34 2.62 9.19 -2.94
N ILE A 35 2.93 8.05 -2.33
CA ILE A 35 3.98 7.95 -1.31
C ILE A 35 5.36 7.87 -1.98
N LYS A 36 6.22 8.84 -1.68
CA LYS A 36 7.57 8.94 -2.27
C LYS A 36 8.51 7.85 -1.76
N ALA A 37 8.61 7.65 -0.45
CA ALA A 37 9.44 6.61 0.15
C ALA A 37 8.55 5.58 0.85
N LYS A 38 8.42 4.42 0.22
CA LYS A 38 7.54 3.33 0.67
C LYS A 38 8.36 2.31 1.45
N GLY A 39 7.91 2.00 2.66
CA GLY A 39 8.48 0.91 3.46
C GLY A 39 7.73 -0.40 3.28
N ALA A 40 8.32 -1.50 3.77
CA ALA A 40 7.73 -2.84 3.67
C ALA A 40 6.27 -2.94 4.19
N LYS A 41 5.89 -2.12 5.19
CA LYS A 41 4.51 -2.08 5.70
C LYS A 41 3.49 -1.60 4.66
N ILE A 42 3.86 -0.59 3.86
CA ILE A 42 2.98 -0.02 2.82
C ILE A 42 2.80 -1.04 1.69
N TYR A 43 3.89 -1.66 1.25
CA TYR A 43 3.87 -2.75 0.28
C TYR A 43 3.01 -3.92 0.77
N GLY A 44 3.20 -4.36 2.02
CA GLY A 44 2.42 -5.44 2.62
C GLY A 44 0.93 -5.14 2.70
N ALA A 45 0.54 -3.91 3.04
CA ALA A 45 -0.87 -3.50 3.07
C ALA A 45 -1.52 -3.59 1.68
N LEU A 46 -0.84 -3.10 0.63
CA LEU A 46 -1.36 -3.15 -0.73
C LEU A 46 -1.43 -4.60 -1.27
N MET A 47 -0.37 -5.41 -1.05
CA MET A 47 -0.33 -6.82 -1.45
C MET A 47 -1.44 -7.65 -0.80
N ASN A 48 -1.64 -7.48 0.52
CA ASN A 48 -2.74 -8.13 1.23
C ASN A 48 -4.09 -7.70 0.65
N GLY A 49 -4.23 -6.40 0.38
CA GLY A 49 -5.40 -5.85 -0.29
C GLY A 49 -5.71 -6.51 -1.63
N TYR A 50 -4.73 -6.68 -2.50
CA TYR A 50 -4.93 -7.39 -3.78
C TYR A 50 -5.33 -8.84 -3.59
N ASN A 51 -4.72 -9.53 -2.62
CA ASN A 51 -5.07 -10.92 -2.33
C ASN A 51 -6.53 -11.06 -1.89
N LEU A 52 -7.01 -10.13 -1.04
CA LEU A 52 -8.41 -10.10 -0.58
C LEU A 52 -9.41 -9.81 -1.71
N ASN A 53 -9.01 -9.06 -2.74
CA ASN A 53 -9.87 -8.68 -3.87
C ASN A 53 -9.73 -9.61 -5.09
N GLY A 54 -9.02 -10.75 -4.96
CA GLY A 54 -8.82 -11.69 -6.08
C GLY A 54 -7.86 -11.19 -7.16
N GLU A 55 -7.09 -10.15 -6.88
CA GLU A 55 -6.17 -9.48 -7.80
C GLU A 55 -4.72 -10.00 -7.66
N SER A 56 -4.55 -11.32 -7.51
CA SER A 56 -3.25 -11.93 -7.16
C SER A 56 -2.11 -11.58 -8.11
N TRP A 57 -2.39 -11.35 -9.40
CA TRP A 57 -1.38 -10.94 -10.38
C TRP A 57 -0.78 -9.55 -10.06
N LYS A 58 -1.58 -8.61 -9.53
CA LYS A 58 -1.10 -7.30 -9.09
C LYS A 58 -0.23 -7.40 -7.84
N CYS A 59 -0.54 -8.34 -6.95
CA CYS A 59 0.29 -8.63 -5.78
C CYS A 59 1.72 -9.00 -6.19
N PHE A 60 1.89 -9.91 -7.17
CA PHE A 60 3.21 -10.26 -7.71
C PHE A 60 3.92 -9.06 -8.35
N LYS A 61 3.21 -8.25 -9.14
CA LYS A 61 3.77 -7.05 -9.77
C LYS A 61 4.33 -6.07 -8.74
N ILE A 62 3.58 -5.82 -7.66
CA ILE A 62 4.02 -4.93 -6.57
C ILE A 62 5.16 -5.54 -5.76
N PHE A 63 5.24 -6.88 -5.66
CA PHE A 63 6.34 -7.55 -4.99
C PHE A 63 7.65 -7.41 -5.76
N GLU A 64 7.61 -7.49 -7.08
CA GLU A 64 8.76 -7.20 -7.91
C GLU A 64 9.15 -5.71 -7.84
N GLU A 65 8.18 -4.77 -7.88
CA GLU A 65 8.44 -3.32 -7.67
C GLU A 65 9.12 -3.02 -6.31
N MET A 66 8.88 -3.84 -5.28
CA MET A 66 9.50 -3.67 -3.96
C MET A 66 10.98 -4.08 -3.92
N LYS A 67 11.40 -5.00 -4.79
CA LYS A 67 12.77 -5.56 -4.79
C LYS A 67 13.75 -4.74 -5.63
N GLU A 68 13.26 -3.96 -6.59
CA GLU A 68 14.05 -3.01 -7.39
C GLU A 68 14.39 -1.75 -6.60
#